data_AF-N6TF22-F1
#
_entry.id   AF-N6TF22-F1
#
_cell.length_a   1.000
_cell.length_b   1.000
_cell.length_c   1.000
_cell.angle_alpha   90.00
_cell.angle_beta   90.00
_cell.angle_gamma   90.00
#
_symmetry.space_group_name_H-M   'P 1'
#
loop_
_entity.id
_entity.type
_entity.pdbx_description
1 polymer ?
#
loop_
_entity_poly.entity_id
_entity_poly.type
_entity_poly.pdbx_seq_one_letter_code
_entity_poly.pdbx_strand_id
1 'polypeptide(L)'
;MFGKSSVPERHSFQLDIEQITDDIESISLNEEERNKLYLSLDNQPPKNDHCAKLEDFVKRTDHLEVLKQKLDSLMDEVDKLVFKVSNKVEEIQTSINNG
;
A
#
# COMPACT_ATOMS: atom_id res chain seq x y z
N MET A 1 67.51 -21.70 21.37
CA MET A 1 66.34 -22.25 20.68
C MET A 1 65.13 -21.41 21.10
N PHE A 2 64.71 -20.46 20.26
CA PHE A 2 63.59 -19.58 20.61
C PHE A 2 62.28 -20.34 20.46
N GLY A 3 61.45 -20.27 21.51
CA GLY A 3 60.22 -21.02 21.68
C GLY A 3 59.22 -20.75 20.57
N LYS A 4 58.45 -21.79 20.24
CA LYS A 4 57.35 -21.75 19.28
C LYS A 4 56.43 -20.56 19.63
N SER A 5 56.20 -19.71 18.63
CA SER A 5 55.28 -18.58 18.69
C SER A 5 53.92 -19.02 19.27
N SER A 6 53.47 -18.37 20.33
CA SER A 6 52.17 -18.61 20.98
C SER A 6 51.04 -17.76 20.39
N VAL A 7 51.24 -17.16 19.21
CA VAL A 7 50.21 -16.35 18.57
C VAL A 7 49.13 -17.30 18.04
N PRO A 8 47.88 -17.21 18.51
CA PRO A 8 46.80 -18.03 17.98
C PRO A 8 46.68 -17.83 16.47
N GLU A 9 46.68 -18.93 15.72
CA GLU A 9 46.42 -18.88 14.28
C GLU A 9 45.01 -18.34 14.07
N ARG A 10 44.89 -17.22 13.35
CA ARG A 10 43.59 -16.72 12.91
C ARG A 10 43.13 -17.60 11.75
N HIS A 11 42.22 -18.52 12.02
CA HIS A 11 41.49 -19.18 10.94
C HIS A 11 40.68 -18.12 10.18
N SER A 12 40.73 -18.16 8.85
CA SER A 12 39.89 -17.31 8.01
C SER A 12 38.43 -17.64 8.30
N PHE A 13 37.70 -16.69 8.86
CA PHE A 13 36.25 -16.78 8.94
C PHE A 13 35.72 -16.74 7.50
N GLN A 14 35.27 -17.88 7.00
CA GLN A 14 34.56 -17.96 5.72
C GLN A 14 33.07 -17.88 6.05
N LEU A 15 32.44 -16.78 5.65
CA LEU A 15 30.99 -16.67 5.62
C LEU A 15 30.48 -17.59 4.51
N ASP A 16 29.69 -18.59 4.88
CA ASP A 16 28.98 -19.43 3.92
C ASP A 16 27.78 -18.65 3.38
N ILE A 17 27.86 -18.26 2.11
CA ILE A 17 26.84 -17.44 1.44
C ILE A 17 25.51 -18.18 1.39
N GLU A 18 25.53 -19.52 1.24
CA GLU A 18 24.31 -20.32 1.18
C GLU A 18 23.58 -20.28 2.52
N GLN A 19 24.31 -20.45 3.62
CA GLN A 19 23.74 -20.37 4.98
C GLN A 19 23.11 -19.00 5.27
N ILE A 20 23.76 -17.90 4.86
CA ILE A 20 23.21 -16.56 5.10
C ILE A 20 21.98 -16.32 4.24
N THR A 21 21.92 -16.91 3.05
CA THR A 21 20.75 -16.84 2.17
C THR A 21 19.56 -17.57 2.81
N ASP A 22 19.77 -18.78 3.33
CA ASP A 22 18.76 -19.53 4.07
C ASP A 22 18.30 -18.78 5.32
N ASP A 23 19.24 -18.16 6.05
CA ASP A 23 18.95 -17.34 7.21
C ASP A 23 18.06 -16.15 6.81
N ILE A 24 18.38 -15.42 5.73
CA ILE A 24 17.58 -14.31 5.19
C ILE A 24 16.14 -14.73 4.87
N GLU A 25 15.96 -15.92 4.29
CA GLU A 25 14.63 -16.46 3.99
C GLU A 25 13.86 -16.82 5.28
N SER A 26 14.56 -17.40 6.27
CA SER A 26 13.97 -17.82 7.54
C SER A 26 13.45 -16.65 8.38
N ILE A 27 14.12 -15.48 8.33
CA ILE A 27 13.74 -14.27 9.08
C ILE A 27 12.99 -13.24 8.22
N SER A 28 12.31 -13.69 7.17
CA SER A 28 11.59 -12.82 6.22
C SER A 28 10.62 -11.80 6.85
N LEU A 29 10.12 -12.08 8.06
CA LEU A 29 9.20 -11.22 8.81
C LEU A 29 9.90 -10.16 9.69
N ASN A 30 11.20 -10.30 9.97
CA ASN A 30 11.99 -9.33 10.73
C ASN A 30 12.92 -8.55 9.81
N GLU A 31 12.42 -7.42 9.31
CA GLU A 31 13.13 -6.59 8.35
C GLU A 31 14.49 -6.09 8.85
N GLU A 32 14.61 -5.76 10.13
CA GLU A 32 15.87 -5.21 10.68
C GLU A 32 16.98 -6.27 10.70
N GLU A 33 16.66 -7.48 11.17
CA GLU A 33 17.61 -8.60 11.21
C GLU A 33 17.94 -9.09 9.80
N ARG A 34 16.94 -9.17 8.91
CA ARG A 34 17.13 -9.51 7.49
C ARG A 34 18.07 -8.52 6.80
N ASN A 35 17.88 -7.22 7.02
CA ASN A 35 18.70 -6.19 6.39
C ASN A 35 20.16 -6.21 6.87
N LYS A 36 20.42 -6.60 8.14
CA LYS A 36 21.79 -6.81 8.66
C LYS A 36 22.50 -7.97 7.93
N LEU A 37 21.79 -9.05 7.61
CA LEU A 37 22.34 -10.16 6.85
C LEU A 37 22.66 -9.79 5.39
N TYR A 38 21.79 -9.01 4.74
CA TYR A 38 22.08 -8.47 3.39
C TYR A 38 23.37 -7.64 3.37
N LEU A 39 23.58 -6.78 4.38
CA LEU A 39 24.82 -6.00 4.53
C LEU A 39 26.06 -6.88 4.74
N SER A 40 25.88 -8.06 5.34
CA SER A 40 26.97 -9.02 5.55
C SER A 40 27.37 -9.77 4.27
N LEU A 41 26.52 -9.74 3.25
CA LEU A 41 26.75 -10.28 1.91
C LEU A 41 27.25 -9.23 0.89
N ASP A 42 27.59 -8.00 1.35
CA ASP A 42 27.80 -6.83 0.48
C ASP A 42 26.63 -6.54 -0.49
N ASN A 43 25.45 -7.10 -0.20
CA ASN A 43 24.24 -6.91 -0.98
C ASN A 43 23.43 -5.74 -0.42
N GLN A 44 22.77 -4.98 -1.29
CA GLN A 44 21.82 -3.97 -0.84
C GLN A 44 20.56 -4.67 -0.28
N PRO A 45 20.09 -4.31 0.93
CA PRO A 45 18.81 -4.79 1.43
C PRO A 45 17.68 -4.43 0.47
N PRO A 46 16.65 -5.28 0.32
CA PRO A 46 15.49 -4.97 -0.50
C PRO A 46 14.81 -3.71 0.03
N LYS A 47 14.63 -2.72 -0.85
CA LYS A 47 13.93 -1.47 -0.52
C LYS A 47 12.44 -1.75 -0.44
N ASN A 48 11.93 -1.89 0.78
CA ASN A 48 10.51 -2.02 1.02
C ASN A 48 9.93 -0.62 1.23
N ASP A 49 9.37 -0.03 0.17
CA ASP A 49 8.80 1.32 0.23
C ASP A 49 7.38 1.28 0.81
N HIS A 50 7.30 0.98 2.11
CA HIS A 50 6.06 0.96 2.86
C HIS A 50 5.38 2.34 2.86
N CYS A 51 6.17 3.42 2.80
CA CYS A 51 5.68 4.79 2.70
C CYS A 51 4.96 5.03 1.36
N ALA A 52 5.54 4.63 0.23
CA ALA A 52 4.89 4.76 -1.08
C ALA A 52 3.54 4.01 -1.15
N LYS A 53 3.47 2.80 -0.55
CA LYS A 53 2.20 2.04 -0.48
C LYS A 53 1.14 2.77 0.33
N LEU A 54 1.53 3.42 1.43
CA LEU A 54 0.62 4.23 2.25
C LEU A 54 0.18 5.51 1.52
N GLU A 55 1.09 6.20 0.84
CA GLU A 55 0.75 7.38 0.03
C GLU A 55 -0.25 7.04 -1.08
N ASP A 56 -0.04 5.92 -1.78
CA ASP A 56 -0.97 5.45 -2.81
C ASP A 56 -2.34 5.08 -2.22
N PHE A 57 -2.37 4.49 -1.02
CA PHE A 57 -3.61 4.20 -0.32
C PHE A 57 -4.37 5.49 0.05
N VAL A 58 -3.68 6.51 0.55
CA VAL A 58 -4.27 7.82 0.89
C VAL A 58 -4.84 8.47 -0.37
N LYS A 59 -4.07 8.56 -1.47
CA LYS A 59 -4.54 9.13 -2.74
C LYS A 59 -5.80 8.43 -3.27
N ARG A 60 -5.86 7.10 -3.16
CA ARG A 60 -7.04 6.32 -3.55
C ARG A 60 -8.25 6.61 -2.67
N THR A 61 -8.02 6.82 -1.38
CA THR A 61 -9.08 7.17 -0.41
C THR A 61 -9.64 8.57 -0.71
N ASP A 62 -8.78 9.56 -0.96
CA ASP A 62 -9.20 10.91 -1.35
C ASP A 62 -10.03 10.89 -2.64
N HIS A 63 -9.60 10.08 -3.62
CA HIS A 63 -10.34 9.92 -4.87
C HIS A 63 -11.74 9.32 -4.64
N LEU A 64 -11.86 8.36 -3.72
CA LEU A 64 -13.14 7.75 -3.36
C LEU A 64 -14.08 8.76 -2.70
N GLU A 65 -13.57 9.65 -1.86
CA GLU A 65 -14.35 10.72 -1.26
C GLU A 65 -14.90 11.69 -2.31
N VAL A 66 -14.08 12.07 -3.29
CA VAL A 66 -14.53 12.91 -4.43
C VAL A 66 -15.62 12.23 -5.23
N LEU A 67 -15.48 10.92 -5.51
CA LEU A 67 -16.51 10.16 -6.22
C LEU A 67 -17.83 10.09 -5.44
N LYS A 68 -17.75 9.90 -4.12
CA LYS A 68 -18.92 9.93 -3.24
C LYS A 68 -19.65 11.28 -3.33
N GLN A 69 -18.93 12.40 -3.20
CA GLN A 69 -19.53 13.74 -3.29
C GLN A 69 -20.22 13.99 -4.64
N LYS A 70 -19.64 13.50 -5.74
CA LYS A 70 -20.27 13.56 -7.06
C LYS A 70 -21.54 12.72 -7.15
N LEU A 71 -21.54 11.54 -6.54
CA LEU A 71 -22.71 10.67 -6.51
C LEU A 71 -23.85 11.30 -5.69
N ASP A 72 -23.54 11.86 -4.52
CA ASP A 72 -24.50 12.56 -3.68
C ASP A 72 -25.13 13.74 -4.44
N SER A 73 -24.31 14.53 -5.16
CA SER A 73 -24.80 15.64 -5.99
C SER A 73 -25.72 15.17 -7.13
N LEU A 74 -25.37 14.05 -7.77
CA LEU A 74 -26.18 13.48 -8.85
C LEU A 74 -27.52 12.95 -8.33
N MET A 75 -27.54 12.34 -7.15
CA MET A 75 -28.79 11.91 -6.50
C MET A 75 -29.71 13.09 -6.23
N ASP A 76 -29.18 14.20 -5.70
CA ASP A 76 -29.96 15.43 -5.47
C ASP A 76 -30.55 15.99 -6.77
N GLU A 77 -29.82 15.92 -7.89
CA GLU A 77 -30.31 16.35 -9.19
C GLU A 77 -31.42 15.46 -9.73
N VAL A 78 -31.30 14.14 -9.55
CA VAL A 78 -32.32 13.16 -9.92
C VAL A 78 -33.60 13.40 -9.12
N ASP A 79 -33.51 13.59 -7.80
CA ASP A 79 -34.67 13.85 -6.95
C ASP A 79 -35.40 15.14 -7.35
N LYS A 80 -34.65 16.21 -7.66
CA LYS A 80 -35.21 17.46 -8.19
C LYS A 80 -35.90 17.26 -9.53
N LEU A 81 -35.35 16.42 -10.40
CA LEU A 81 -35.94 16.12 -11.70
C LEU A 81 -37.23 15.31 -11.55
N VAL A 82 -37.23 14.29 -10.69
CA VAL A 82 -38.43 13.50 -10.35
C VAL A 82 -39.54 14.42 -9.85
N PHE A 83 -39.24 15.32 -8.91
CA PHE A 83 -40.22 16.27 -8.40
C PHE A 83 -40.80 17.17 -9.50
N LYS A 84 -39.95 17.72 -10.38
CA LYS A 84 -40.39 18.56 -11.50
C LYS A 84 -41.28 17.79 -12.49
N VAL A 85 -40.94 16.55 -12.79
CA VAL A 85 -41.72 15.69 -13.69
C VAL A 85 -43.09 15.39 -13.06
N SER A 86 -43.14 15.03 -11.77
CA SER A 86 -44.40 14.79 -11.06
C SER A 86 -45.32 16.00 -11.10
N ASN A 87 -44.81 17.20 -10.80
CA ASN A 87 -45.60 18.43 -10.88
C ASN A 87 -46.13 18.69 -12.30
N LYS A 88 -45.30 18.47 -13.32
CA LYS A 88 -45.73 18.65 -14.72
C LYS A 88 -46.80 17.65 -15.14
N VAL A 89 -46.73 16.41 -14.66
CA VAL A 89 -47.79 15.41 -14.88
C VAL A 89 -49.10 15.86 -14.24
N GLU A 90 -49.07 16.38 -13.01
CA GLU A 90 -50.26 16.91 -12.33
C GLU A 90 -50.88 18.12 -13.05
N GLU A 91 -50.05 19.06 -13.52
CA GLU A 91 -50.50 20.21 -14.32
C GLU A 91 -51.19 19.78 -15.62
N ILE A 92 -50.65 18.77 -16.30
CA ILE A 92 -51.25 18.24 -17.53
C ILE A 92 -52.58 17.55 -17.21
N GLN A 93 -52.62 16.72 -16.16
CA GLN A 93 -53.82 15.99 -15.77
C GLN A 93 -54.97 16.93 -15.38
N THR A 94 -54.66 18.00 -14.65
CA THR A 94 -55.65 19.03 -14.29
C THR A 94 -56.14 19.81 -15.49
N SER A 95 -55.26 20.11 -16.46
CA SER A 95 -55.64 20.78 -17.71
C SER A 95 -56.56 19.92 -18.59
N ILE A 96 -56.33 18.60 -18.64
CA ILE A 96 -57.18 17.66 -19.37
C ILE A 96 -58.57 17.56 -18.72
N ASN A 97 -58.63 17.50 -17.38
CA ASN A 97 -59.89 17.31 -16.66
C ASN A 97 -60.80 18.56 -16.64
N ASN A 98 -60.25 19.74 -16.91
CA ASN A 98 -60.97 21.02 -16.91
C ASN A 98 -61.25 21.58 -18.32
N GLY A 99 -60.86 20.87 -19.39
CA GLY A 99 -61.00 21.28 -20.79
C GLY A 99 -62.15 20.60 -21.52
#